data_AF-A0A7S4FHR4-F1
#
_entry.id   AF-A0A7S4FHR4-F1
#
_cell.length_a   1.000
_cell.length_b   1.000
_cell.length_c   1.000
_cell.angle_alpha   90.00
_cell.angle_beta   90.00
_cell.angle_gamma   90.00
#
_symmetry.space_group_name_H-M   'P 1'
#
loop_
_entity.id
_entity.type
_entity.pdbx_description
1 polymer ?
#
loop_
_entity_poly.entity_id
_entity_poly.type
_entity_poly.pdbx_seq_one_letter_code
_entity_poly.pdbx_strand_id
1 'polypeptide(L)'
;MNTTTITGTPTPISTPIPTDDPQPGCDTICADVWMPLCGTNGVTYSNECYLQRAQCKDPSIGRYSDGECSLSSGAIRSASWGPLHVLLLSSFVLRALLL
;
A
#
# COMPACT_ATOMS: atom_id res chain seq x y z
N MET A 1 24.61 6.12 -37.71
CA MET A 1 24.12 5.96 -36.33
C MET A 1 22.93 6.89 -36.18
N ASN A 2 21.71 6.39 -36.41
CA ASN A 2 20.51 7.16 -36.19
C ASN A 2 19.80 6.53 -34.99
N THR A 3 19.98 7.13 -33.82
CA THR A 3 19.27 6.78 -32.59
C THR A 3 17.83 7.25 -32.73
N THR A 4 16.97 6.40 -33.26
CA THR A 4 15.53 6.63 -33.25
C THR A 4 15.03 6.37 -31.83
N THR A 5 14.90 7.44 -31.06
CA THR A 5 14.24 7.43 -29.76
C THR A 5 12.80 6.98 -29.96
N ILE A 6 12.48 5.74 -29.59
CA ILE A 6 11.09 5.29 -29.46
C ILE A 6 10.57 5.94 -28.17
N THR A 7 10.17 7.21 -28.26
CA THR A 7 9.32 7.84 -27.24
C THR A 7 7.88 7.40 -27.49
N GLY A 8 7.67 6.09 -27.49
CA GLY A 8 6.34 5.51 -27.42
C GLY A 8 5.99 5.40 -25.96
N THR A 9 5.06 6.21 -25.46
CA THR A 9 4.30 5.83 -24.28
C THR A 9 3.67 4.47 -24.59
N PRO A 10 3.84 3.43 -23.76
CA PRO A 10 3.04 2.22 -23.91
C PRO A 10 1.58 2.60 -23.61
N THR A 11 0.85 3.03 -24.63
CA THR A 11 -0.61 3.07 -24.56
C THR A 11 -1.07 1.62 -24.54
N PRO A 12 -1.85 1.19 -23.52
CA PRO A 12 -2.52 -0.10 -23.60
C PRO A 12 -3.43 -0.05 -24.83
N ILE A 13 -3.25 -1.02 -25.73
CA ILE A 13 -3.96 -1.16 -26.99
C ILE A 13 -5.47 -1.17 -26.69
N SER A 14 -6.12 -0.02 -26.85
CA SER A 14 -7.57 0.13 -26.79
C SER A 14 -8.12 -0.01 -28.21
N THR A 15 -7.95 -1.18 -28.79
CA THR A 15 -8.81 -1.61 -29.91
C THR A 15 -10.13 -2.09 -29.32
N PRO A 16 -11.29 -1.68 -29.87
CA PRO A 16 -12.58 -2.25 -29.47
C PRO A 16 -12.64 -3.71 -29.93
N ILE A 17 -12.45 -4.64 -28.99
CA ILE A 17 -12.62 -6.08 -29.19
C ILE A 17 -14.14 -6.36 -29.20
N PRO A 18 -14.67 -7.15 -30.15
CA PRO A 18 -16.11 -7.44 -30.25
C PRO A 18 -16.63 -8.08 -28.96
N THR A 19 -17.69 -7.50 -28.40
CA THR A 19 -18.24 -7.76 -27.07
C THR A 19 -19.20 -8.96 -27.01
N ASP A 20 -18.70 -10.16 -27.34
CA ASP A 20 -19.40 -11.44 -27.09
C ASP A 20 -18.53 -12.47 -26.35
N ASP A 21 -17.47 -11.99 -25.68
CA ASP A 21 -16.71 -12.75 -24.68
C ASP A 21 -17.10 -12.20 -23.30
N PRO A 22 -17.40 -13.05 -22.29
CA PRO A 22 -17.50 -12.60 -20.92
C PRO A 22 -16.17 -11.95 -20.58
N GLN A 23 -16.14 -10.61 -20.56
CA GLN A 23 -14.96 -9.82 -20.23
C GLN A 23 -14.31 -10.49 -19.02
N PRO A 24 -13.04 -10.95 -19.10
CA PRO A 24 -12.43 -11.62 -17.98
C PRO A 24 -12.47 -10.60 -16.86
N GLY A 25 -13.33 -10.85 -15.87
CA GLY A 25 -13.48 -9.96 -14.75
C GLY A 25 -12.13 -9.78 -14.09
N CYS A 26 -12.02 -8.81 -13.19
CA CYS A 26 -10.85 -8.67 -12.35
C CYS A 26 -10.68 -9.83 -11.34
N ASP A 27 -11.22 -11.02 -11.64
CA ASP A 27 -11.19 -12.23 -10.84
C ASP A 27 -10.21 -13.22 -11.51
N THR A 28 -8.95 -12.83 -11.57
CA THR A 28 -7.84 -13.67 -12.06
C THR A 28 -7.40 -14.65 -10.98
N ILE A 29 -7.20 -15.93 -11.28
CA ILE A 29 -6.63 -16.89 -10.30
C ILE A 29 -5.17 -16.50 -10.01
N CYS A 30 -4.80 -16.41 -8.73
CA CYS A 30 -3.44 -16.12 -8.29
C CYS A 30 -2.88 -17.31 -7.53
N ALA A 31 -1.58 -17.56 -7.68
CA ALA A 31 -0.89 -18.52 -6.85
C ALA A 31 -0.71 -17.97 -5.42
N ASP A 32 -0.83 -18.84 -4.43
CA ASP A 32 -0.63 -18.50 -3.01
C ASP A 32 0.85 -18.50 -2.63
N VAL A 33 1.63 -17.68 -3.34
CA VAL A 33 3.06 -17.46 -3.06
C VAL A 33 3.19 -16.18 -2.24
N TRP A 34 3.93 -16.24 -1.13
CA TRP A 34 4.18 -15.09 -0.26
C TRP A 34 5.40 -14.29 -0.71
N MET A 35 5.16 -13.19 -1.41
CA MET A 35 6.12 -12.17 -1.84
C MET A 35 5.46 -10.80 -1.66
N PRO A 36 5.36 -10.30 -0.41
CA PRO A 36 4.44 -9.22 -0.08
C PRO A 36 4.82 -7.90 -0.76
N LEU A 37 3.79 -7.12 -1.11
CA LEU A 37 3.89 -5.79 -1.69
C LEU A 37 2.97 -4.84 -0.94
N CYS A 38 3.43 -3.61 -0.71
CA CYS A 38 2.62 -2.56 -0.13
C CYS A 38 1.97 -1.76 -1.26
N GLY A 39 0.64 -1.63 -1.23
CA GLY A 39 -0.10 -0.78 -2.16
C GLY A 39 -0.07 0.69 -1.74
N THR A 40 -0.32 1.61 -2.68
CA THR A 40 -0.49 3.05 -2.40
C THR A 40 -1.67 3.35 -1.48
N ASN A 41 -2.62 2.41 -1.38
CA ASN A 41 -3.74 2.43 -0.45
C ASN A 41 -3.37 1.93 0.97
N GLY A 42 -2.10 1.60 1.23
CA GLY A 42 -1.64 1.12 2.54
C GLY A 42 -2.02 -0.35 2.84
N VAL A 43 -2.47 -1.10 1.83
CA VAL A 43 -2.81 -2.53 1.97
C VAL A 43 -1.62 -3.39 1.53
N THR A 44 -1.30 -4.41 2.33
CA THR A 44 -0.35 -5.45 1.96
C THR A 44 -1.02 -6.48 1.06
N TYR A 45 -0.44 -6.72 -0.11
CA TYR A 45 -0.84 -7.76 -1.06
C TYR A 45 0.16 -8.92 -1.00
N SER A 46 -0.32 -10.16 -0.94
CA SER A 46 0.53 -11.36 -0.80
C SER A 46 1.56 -11.52 -1.92
N ASN A 47 1.25 -11.03 -3.13
CA ASN A 47 2.14 -10.97 -4.28
C ASN A 47 1.60 -10.01 -5.35
N GLU A 48 2.39 -9.84 -6.42
CA GLU A 48 2.09 -9.00 -7.59
C GLU A 48 0.74 -9.35 -8.25
N CYS A 49 0.36 -10.63 -8.34
CA CYS A 49 -0.92 -11.02 -8.94
C CYS A 49 -2.11 -10.47 -8.13
N TYR A 50 -2.04 -10.54 -6.80
CA TYR A 50 -3.08 -9.98 -5.94
C TYR A 50 -3.14 -8.46 -6.00
N LEU A 51 -2.00 -7.78 -6.14
CA LEU A 51 -1.96 -6.33 -6.39
C LEU A 51 -2.64 -5.99 -7.71
N GLN A 52 -2.25 -6.64 -8.81
CA GLN A 52 -2.83 -6.40 -10.15
C GLN A 52 -4.34 -6.67 -10.19
N ARG A 53 -4.80 -7.70 -9.46
CA ARG A 53 -6.22 -7.98 -9.30
C ARG A 53 -6.96 -6.80 -8.66
N ALA A 54 -6.38 -6.20 -7.63
CA ALA A 54 -6.94 -5.00 -6.99
C ALA A 54 -6.86 -3.78 -7.91
N GLN A 55 -5.77 -3.60 -8.65
CA GLN A 55 -5.59 -2.53 -9.63
C GLN A 55 -6.61 -2.58 -10.77
N CYS A 56 -6.99 -3.79 -11.19
CA CYS A 56 -8.05 -3.98 -12.17
C CYS A 56 -9.39 -3.46 -11.65
N LYS A 57 -9.69 -3.68 -10.36
CA LYS A 57 -10.93 -3.21 -9.72
C LYS A 57 -10.88 -1.72 -9.39
N ASP A 58 -9.71 -1.22 -9.02
CA ASP A 58 -9.44 0.18 -8.67
C ASP A 58 -8.08 0.62 -9.26
N PRO A 59 -8.08 1.33 -10.39
CA PRO A 59 -6.86 1.75 -11.08
C PRO A 59 -6.07 2.83 -10.33
N SER A 60 -6.59 3.37 -9.22
CA SER A 60 -5.84 4.28 -8.35
C SER A 60 -4.81 3.56 -7.46
N ILE A 61 -4.94 2.24 -7.33
CA ILE A 61 -4.02 1.42 -6.55
C ILE A 61 -2.72 1.25 -7.34
N GLY A 62 -1.59 1.60 -6.73
CA GLY A 62 -0.26 1.41 -7.26
C GLY A 62 0.56 0.55 -6.32
N ARG A 63 1.74 0.10 -6.77
CA ARG A 63 2.77 -0.41 -5.86
C ARG A 63 3.43 0.78 -5.15
N TYR A 64 3.42 0.77 -3.82
CA TYR A 64 4.13 1.74 -2.98
C TYR A 64 5.54 1.26 -2.61
N SER A 65 5.68 0.01 -2.16
CA SER A 65 6.95 -0.58 -1.76
C SER A 65 6.94 -2.09 -1.94
N ASP A 66 8.14 -2.67 -2.12
CA ASP A 66 8.36 -4.09 -1.83
C ASP A 66 8.20 -4.34 -0.32
N GLY A 67 7.66 -5.51 0.04
CA GLY A 67 7.38 -5.87 1.42
C GLY A 67 5.99 -5.46 1.89
N GLU A 68 5.68 -5.77 3.14
CA GLU A 68 4.40 -5.44 3.76
C GLU A 68 4.28 -3.93 4.04
N CYS A 69 3.06 -3.40 4.03
CA CYS A 69 2.82 -2.05 4.53
C CYS A 69 3.11 -1.98 6.03
N SER A 70 3.81 -0.94 6.47
CA SER A 70 4.22 -0.75 7.87
C SER A 70 3.06 -0.39 8.82
N LEU A 71 1.81 -0.70 8.45
CA LEU A 71 0.60 -0.25 9.14
C LEU A 71 0.01 -1.28 10.13
N SER A 72 0.59 -2.47 10.31
CA SER A 72 0.00 -3.46 11.23
C SER A 72 0.97 -4.38 11.94
N SER A 73 1.86 -3.82 12.76
CA SER A 73 2.36 -4.51 13.95
C SER A 73 2.25 -3.60 15.17
N GLY A 74 1.03 -3.39 15.67
CA GLY A 74 0.81 -3.10 17.08
C GLY A 74 1.40 -1.79 17.65
N ALA A 75 1.24 -0.66 16.98
CA ALA A 75 1.17 0.62 17.68
C ALA A 75 -0.24 1.17 17.51
N ILE A 76 -1.12 0.68 18.40
CA ILE A 76 -2.19 1.49 18.98
C ILE A 76 -1.75 2.95 19.08
N ARG A 77 -2.71 3.86 19.02
CA ARG A 77 -2.51 5.27 19.38
C ARG A 77 -1.84 5.36 20.76
N SER A 78 -0.52 5.38 20.79
CA SER A 78 0.29 5.88 21.87
C SER A 78 0.76 7.22 21.31
N ALA A 79 0.09 8.35 21.49
CA ALA A 79 -0.12 8.97 22.80
C ALA A 79 0.99 8.65 23.82
N SER A 80 2.22 8.39 23.38
CA SER A 80 3.41 8.57 24.20
C SER A 80 4.09 9.80 23.65
N TRP A 81 3.55 10.94 24.05
CA TRP A 81 4.21 12.22 24.10
C TRP A 81 5.73 12.04 24.21
N GLY A 82 6.46 12.70 23.31
CA GLY A 82 7.91 12.56 23.23
C GLY A 82 8.63 12.85 24.57
N PRO A 83 9.97 12.69 24.60
CA PRO A 83 10.78 12.75 25.82
C PRO A 83 10.66 14.04 26.66
N LEU A 84 10.00 15.09 26.16
CA LEU A 84 9.66 16.28 26.93
C LEU A 84 8.48 16.12 27.90
N HIS A 85 7.60 15.13 27.75
CA HIS A 85 6.37 15.06 28.57
C HIS A 85 6.45 14.07 29.75
N VAL A 86 7.48 13.22 29.81
CA VAL A 86 7.72 12.37 30.99
C VAL A 86 8.24 13.19 32.18
N LEU A 87 8.90 14.32 31.92
CA LEU A 87 9.44 15.22 32.95
C LEU A 87 8.39 16.11 33.63
N LEU A 88 7.21 16.28 33.01
CA LEU A 88 6.13 17.10 33.59
C LEU A 88 5.23 16.28 34.53
N LEU A 89 5.03 14.99 34.27
CA LEU A 89 4.25 14.10 35.15
C LEU A 89 4.99 13.78 36.45
N SER A 90 6.33 13.69 36.46
CA SER A 90 7.09 13.52 37.71
C SER A 90 6.96 14.73 38.64
N SER A 91 6.85 15.94 38.09
CA SER A 91 6.63 17.16 38.86
C SER A 91 5.21 17.27 39.40
N PHE A 92 4.21 16.80 38.65
CA PHE A 92 2.80 16.79 39.08
C PHE A 92 2.52 15.69 40.12
N VAL A 93 3.03 14.49 39.93
CA VAL A 93 2.84 13.37 40.88
C VAL A 93 3.61 13.61 42.17
N LEU A 94 4.82 14.20 42.10
CA LEU A 94 5.59 14.56 43.30
C LEU A 94 4.94 15.72 44.09
N ARG A 95 4.22 16.62 43.41
CA ARG A 95 3.42 17.67 44.09
C ARG A 95 2.14 17.14 44.72
N ALA A 96 1.55 16.07 44.20
CA ALA A 96 0.33 15.48 44.75
C ALA A 96 0.57 14.62 46.00
N LEU A 97 1.80 14.14 46.23
CA LEU A 97 2.15 13.38 47.44
C LEU A 97 2.61 14.29 48.61
N LEU A 98 2.78 15.59 48.36
CA LEU A 98 3.23 16.59 49.33
C LEU A 98 2.13 17.60 49.72
N LEU A 99 0.88 17.36 49.32
CA LEU A 99 -0.34 18.05 49.81
C LEU A 99 -1.30 17.00 50.39
#